data_AF-A0A5B7UMP2-F1
#
_entry.id   AF-A0A5B7UMP2-F1
#
_cell.length_a   1.000
_cell.length_b   1.000
_cell.length_c   1.000
_cell.angle_alpha   90.00
_cell.angle_beta   90.00
_cell.angle_gamma   90.00
#
_symmetry.space_group_name_H-M   'P 1'
#
loop_
_entity.id
_entity.type
_entity.pdbx_description
1 polymer ?
#
loop_
_entity_poly.entity_id
_entity_poly.type
_entity_poly.pdbx_seq_one_letter_code
_entity_poly.pdbx_strand_id
1 'polypeptide(L)'
;MEGARVRYAEAYRVRHLEAQEAAWRHATRLTEYVSAVRTRVEVMPPGKARTEAEAWISWAADTVERLDPLENPPRLPDIPEPRADDLKPFLGHWSPYSP
;
A
#
# COMPACT_ATOMS: atom_id res chain seq x y z
N MET A 1 -18.43 -20.61 17.62
CA MET A 1 -18.44 -19.15 17.37
C MET A 1 -17.08 -18.51 17.66
N GLU A 2 -16.44 -18.81 18.79
CA GLU A 2 -15.08 -18.34 19.16
C GLU A 2 -14.04 -18.53 18.03
N GLY A 3 -13.89 -19.76 17.51
CA GLY A 3 -12.90 -20.08 16.47
C GLY A 3 -13.19 -19.46 15.09
N ALA A 4 -14.41 -18.98 14.83
CA ALA A 4 -14.70 -18.23 13.60
C ALA A 4 -14.24 -16.77 13.73
N ARG A 5 -14.38 -16.16 14.93
CA ARG A 5 -13.90 -14.81 15.23
C ARG A 5 -12.38 -14.73 15.20
N VAL A 6 -11.67 -15.74 15.73
CA VAL A 6 -10.21 -15.83 15.67
C VAL A 6 -9.71 -15.91 14.22
N ARG A 7 -10.32 -16.78 13.39
CA ARG A 7 -9.97 -16.90 11.96
C ARG A 7 -10.28 -15.64 11.15
N TYR A 8 -11.38 -14.96 11.45
CA TYR A 8 -11.70 -13.67 10.85
C TYR A 8 -10.66 -12.60 11.21
N ALA A 9 -10.30 -12.51 12.49
CA ALA A 9 -9.28 -11.57 12.98
C ALA A 9 -7.91 -11.81 12.33
N GLU A 10 -7.51 -13.07 12.17
CA GLU A 10 -6.27 -13.44 11.49
C GLU A 10 -6.31 -13.10 9.99
N ALA A 11 -7.39 -13.46 9.30
CA ALA A 11 -7.57 -13.12 7.88
C ALA A 11 -7.57 -11.60 7.65
N TYR A 12 -8.16 -10.82 8.54
CA TYR A 12 -8.15 -9.36 8.48
C TYR A 12 -6.73 -8.79 8.67
N ARG A 13 -5.96 -9.32 9.64
CA ARG A 13 -4.56 -8.93 9.87
C ARG A 13 -3.69 -9.23 8.65
N VAL A 14 -3.82 -10.41 8.06
CA VAL A 14 -3.07 -10.79 6.86
C VAL A 14 -3.40 -9.85 5.70
N ARG A 15 -4.68 -9.61 5.42
CA ARG A 15 -5.10 -8.68 4.36
C ARG A 15 -4.58 -7.27 4.58
N HIS A 16 -4.57 -6.80 5.82
CA HIS A 16 -4.04 -5.47 6.14
C HIS A 16 -2.52 -5.40 5.93
N LEU A 17 -1.78 -6.45 6.32
CA LEU A 17 -0.34 -6.56 6.05
C LEU A 17 -0.04 -6.58 4.55
N GLU A 18 -0.79 -7.36 3.77
CA GLU A 18 -0.67 -7.41 2.30
C GLU A 18 -0.95 -6.06 1.66
N ALA A 19 -1.95 -5.32 2.16
CA ALA A 19 -2.26 -3.97 1.68
C ALA A 19 -1.14 -2.97 1.99
N GLN A 20 -0.55 -3.03 3.21
CA GLN A 20 0.60 -2.21 3.56
C GLN A 20 1.82 -2.54 2.68
N GLU A 21 2.09 -3.83 2.46
CA GLU A 21 3.17 -4.30 1.59
C GLU A 21 3.00 -3.78 0.16
N ALA A 22 1.79 -3.91 -0.41
CA ALA A 22 1.48 -3.41 -1.75
C ALA A 22 1.62 -1.89 -1.86
N ALA A 23 1.18 -1.14 -0.85
CA ALA A 23 1.35 0.32 -0.79
C ALA A 23 2.83 0.71 -0.73
N TRP A 24 3.61 0.04 0.12
CA TRP A 24 5.05 0.25 0.23
C TRP A 24 5.79 -0.04 -1.07
N ARG A 25 5.51 -1.18 -1.73
CA ARG A 25 6.09 -1.49 -3.05
C ARG A 25 5.70 -0.46 -4.10
N HIS A 26 4.50 0.08 -4.04
CA HIS A 26 4.07 1.13 -4.96
C HIS A 26 4.86 2.43 -4.72
N ALA A 27 4.93 2.89 -3.47
CA ALA A 27 5.72 4.07 -3.10
C ALA A 27 7.18 3.92 -3.51
N THR A 28 7.79 2.76 -3.27
CA THR A 28 9.17 2.45 -3.66
C THR A 28 9.40 2.60 -5.17
N ARG A 29 8.53 2.01 -5.99
CA ARG A 29 8.64 2.14 -7.46
C ARG A 29 8.46 3.58 -7.93
N LEU A 30 7.59 4.36 -7.28
CA LEU A 30 7.43 5.77 -7.62
C LEU A 30 8.66 6.59 -7.22
N THR A 31 9.28 6.30 -6.08
CA THR A 31 10.55 6.93 -5.66
C THR A 31 11.66 6.67 -6.69
N GLU A 32 11.78 5.43 -7.18
CA GLU A 32 12.73 5.07 -8.24
C GLU A 32 12.45 5.84 -9.54
N TYR A 33 11.18 5.93 -9.94
CA TYR A 33 10.77 6.70 -11.12
C TYR A 33 11.08 8.19 -10.99
N VAL A 34 10.74 8.82 -9.85
CA VAL A 34 11.02 10.23 -9.59
C VAL A 34 12.53 10.50 -9.60
N SER A 35 13.33 9.57 -9.08
CA SER A 35 14.79 9.64 -9.13
C SER A 35 15.32 9.58 -10.56
N ALA A 36 14.79 8.67 -11.40
CA ALA A 36 15.16 8.59 -12.81
C ALA A 36 14.77 9.87 -13.59
N VAL A 37 13.60 10.44 -13.31
CA VAL A 37 13.17 11.73 -13.89
C VAL A 37 14.12 12.84 -13.47
N ARG A 38 14.55 12.89 -12.20
CA ARG A 38 15.53 13.88 -11.72
C ARG A 38 16.83 13.83 -12.50
N THR A 39 17.42 12.64 -12.69
CA THR A 39 18.63 12.46 -13.51
C THR A 39 18.42 12.94 -14.95
N ARG A 40 17.23 12.75 -15.53
CA ARG A 40 16.92 13.24 -16.87
C ARG A 40 16.83 14.77 -16.92
N VAL A 41 16.29 15.40 -15.87
CA VAL A 41 16.13 16.86 -15.77
C VAL A 41 17.47 17.57 -15.56
N GLU A 42 18.41 16.95 -14.85
CA GLU A 42 19.76 17.50 -14.63
C GLU A 42 20.51 17.80 -15.93
N VAL A 43 20.33 16.95 -16.95
CA VAL A 43 20.95 17.11 -18.28
C VAL A 43 20.14 17.99 -19.24
N MET A 44 18.99 18.54 -18.80
CA MET A 44 18.20 19.43 -19.64
C MET A 44 18.83 20.82 -19.72
N PRO A 45 18.78 21.48 -20.90
CA PRO A 45 19.19 22.86 -21.02
C PRO A 45 18.32 23.76 -20.12
N PRO A 46 18.88 24.86 -19.60
CA PRO A 46 18.10 25.80 -18.82
C PRO A 46 16.97 26.39 -19.67
N GLY A 47 15.80 26.55 -19.06
CA GLY A 47 14.62 27.08 -19.73
C GLY A 47 13.33 26.65 -19.05
N LYS A 48 12.20 27.16 -19.56
CA LYS A 48 10.87 26.93 -19.00
C LYS A 48 10.56 25.44 -18.77
N ALA A 49 10.89 24.58 -19.73
CA ALA A 49 10.65 23.14 -19.62
C ALA A 49 11.41 22.48 -18.46
N ARG A 50 12.64 22.93 -18.16
CA ARG A 50 13.41 22.44 -17.00
C ARG A 50 12.77 22.88 -15.70
N THR A 51 12.38 24.14 -15.58
CA THR A 51 11.71 24.67 -14.38
C THR A 51 10.37 23.98 -14.11
N GLU A 52 9.58 23.72 -15.15
CA GLU A 52 8.32 22.97 -15.01
C GLU A 52 8.56 21.53 -14.56
N ALA A 53 9.61 20.88 -15.08
CA ALA A 53 9.98 19.52 -14.67
C ALA A 53 10.50 19.48 -13.22
N GLU A 54 11.26 20.48 -12.78
CA GLU A 54 11.71 20.62 -11.38
C GLU A 54 10.53 20.81 -10.43
N ALA A 55 9.53 21.63 -10.80
CA ALA A 55 8.30 21.79 -10.03
C ALA A 55 7.49 20.48 -9.96
N TRP A 56 7.40 19.75 -11.07
CA TRP A 56 6.76 18.44 -11.11
C TRP A 56 7.47 17.42 -10.20
N ILE A 57 8.81 17.40 -10.20
CA ILE A 57 9.61 16.52 -9.31
C ILE A 57 9.31 16.83 -7.84
N SER A 58 9.22 18.12 -7.47
CA SER A 58 8.92 18.51 -6.09
C SER A 58 7.55 17.99 -5.65
N TRP A 59 6.51 18.24 -6.46
CA TRP A 59 5.17 17.74 -6.16
C TRP A 59 5.11 16.19 -6.12
N ALA A 60 5.81 15.53 -7.04
CA ALA A 60 5.84 14.08 -7.10
C ALA A 60 6.51 13.48 -5.87
N ALA A 61 7.64 14.04 -5.42
CA ALA A 61 8.32 13.60 -4.20
C ALA A 61 7.41 13.71 -2.97
N ASP A 62 6.77 14.87 -2.75
CA ASP A 62 5.83 15.07 -1.64
C ASP A 62 4.64 14.10 -1.71
N THR A 63 4.22 13.74 -2.93
CA THR A 63 3.11 12.80 -3.13
C THR A 63 3.50 11.37 -2.80
N VAL A 64 4.72 10.96 -3.15
CA VAL A 64 5.23 9.61 -2.85
C VAL A 64 5.44 9.43 -1.36
N GLU A 65 5.97 10.43 -0.66
CA GLU A 65 6.11 10.43 0.80
C GLU A 65 4.75 10.17 1.49
N ARG A 66 3.70 10.89 1.08
CA ARG A 66 2.34 10.68 1.63
C ARG A 66 1.74 9.30 1.32
N LEU A 67 2.21 8.63 0.27
CA LEU A 67 1.74 7.29 -0.11
C LEU A 67 2.53 6.18 0.60
N ASP A 68 3.69 6.48 1.16
CA ASP A 68 4.51 5.49 1.85
C ASP A 68 3.87 5.13 3.19
N PRO A 69 3.41 3.88 3.38
CA PRO A 69 2.83 3.46 4.64
C PRO A 69 3.84 3.47 5.80
N LEU A 70 5.15 3.54 5.52
CA LEU A 70 6.21 3.59 6.53
C LEU A 70 6.38 4.97 7.17
N GLU A 71 5.80 6.03 6.62
CA GLU A 71 5.74 7.35 7.26
C GLU A 71 4.93 7.32 8.57
N ASN A 72 4.06 6.32 8.73
CA ASN A 72 3.36 6.06 9.97
C ASN A 72 3.94 4.81 10.64
N PRO A 73 4.14 4.84 11.98
CA PRO A 73 4.66 3.67 12.68
C PRO A 73 3.70 2.49 12.48
N PRO A 74 4.21 1.30 12.11
CA PRO A 74 3.37 0.13 11.87
C PRO A 74 2.64 -0.24 13.17
N ARG A 75 1.31 -0.30 13.12
CA ARG A 75 0.45 -0.70 14.22
C ARG A 75 -0.41 -1.87 13.81
N LEU A 76 -0.79 -2.69 14.78
CA LEU A 76 -1.83 -3.69 14.56
C LEU A 76 -3.12 -2.99 14.17
N PRO A 77 -3.80 -3.42 13.10
CA PRO A 77 -5.06 -2.81 12.72
C PRO A 77 -6.13 -3.12 13.76
N ASP A 78 -6.92 -2.11 14.11
CA ASP A 78 -8.13 -2.32 14.88
C ASP A 78 -9.07 -3.21 14.08
N ILE A 79 -9.39 -4.38 14.65
CA ILE A 79 -10.23 -5.37 13.99
C ILE A 79 -11.68 -4.96 14.26
N PRO A 80 -12.45 -4.57 13.23
CA PRO A 80 -13.85 -4.22 13.43
C PRO A 80 -14.61 -5.44 13.94
N GLU A 81 -15.63 -5.21 14.79
CA GLU A 81 -16.45 -6.30 15.31
C GLU A 81 -17.17 -6.98 14.12
N PRO A 82 -16.94 -8.28 13.89
CA PRO A 82 -17.40 -8.94 12.67
C PRO A 82 -18.93 -9.01 12.65
N ARG A 83 -19.53 -8.56 11.53
CA ARG A 83 -20.96 -8.76 11.30
C ARG A 83 -21.22 -10.23 11.00
N ALA A 84 -22.47 -10.68 11.19
CA ALA A 84 -22.85 -12.06 10.92
C ALA A 84 -22.51 -12.50 9.48
N ASP A 85 -22.61 -11.58 8.50
CA ASP A 85 -22.24 -11.80 7.10
C ASP A 85 -20.73 -12.00 6.87
N ASP A 86 -19.88 -11.29 7.64
CA ASP A 86 -18.42 -11.40 7.55
C ASP A 86 -17.89 -12.74 8.09
N LEU A 87 -18.66 -13.37 8.99
CA LEU A 87 -18.35 -14.68 9.57
C LEU A 87 -18.80 -15.84 8.67
N LYS A 88 -19.78 -15.64 7.77
CA LYS A 88 -20.30 -16.68 6.85
C LYS A 88 -19.20 -17.50 6.15
N PRO A 89 -18.15 -16.91 5.54
CA PRO A 89 -17.09 -17.69 4.89
C PRO A 89 -16.28 -18.56 5.86
N PHE A 90 -16.23 -18.20 7.15
CA PHE A 90 -15.51 -18.94 8.19
C PHE A 90 -16.42 -19.93 8.97
N LEU A 91 -17.73 -19.90 8.73
CA LEU A 91 -18.72 -20.77 9.39
C LEU A 91 -18.90 -22.14 8.70
N GLY A 92 -18.25 -22.36 7.56
CA GLY A 92 -18.04 -23.69 6.97
C GLY A 92 -18.91 -23.99 5.75
N HIS A 93 -18.29 -23.91 4.57
CA HIS A 93 -18.40 -24.95 3.55
C HIS A 93 -16.98 -25.37 3.18
N TRP A 94 -16.68 -26.63 3.46
CA TRP A 94 -15.49 -27.34 2.99
C TRP A 94 -15.51 -27.36 1.45
N SER A 95 -14.39 -27.02 0.80
CA SER A 95 -14.19 -27.23 -0.65
C SER A 95 -12.89 -28.01 -0.88
N PRO A 96 -12.89 -29.12 -1.65
CA PRO A 96 -11.86 -30.17 -1.60
C PRO A 96 -10.71 -30.03 -2.63
N TYR A 97 -10.62 -28.92 -3.37
CA TYR A 97 -9.64 -28.81 -4.45
C TYR A 97 -8.30 -28.22 -3.99
N SER A 98 -7.51 -29.07 -3.33
CA SER A 98 -6.07 -29.18 -3.59
C SER A 98 -5.84 -30.51 -4.32
N PRO A 99 -5.42 -30.52 -5.60
CA PRO A 99 -4.74 -31.66 -6.20
C PRO A 99 -3.34 -31.86 -5.60
#